data_AF-A0A173UYH4-F1
#
_entry.id   AF-A0A173UYH4-F1
#
_cell.length_a   1.000
_cell.length_b   1.000
_cell.length_c   1.000
_cell.angle_alpha   90.00
_cell.angle_beta   90.00
_cell.angle_gamma   90.00
#
_symmetry.space_group_name_H-M   'P 1'
#
loop_
_entity.id
_entity.type
_entity.pdbx_description
1 polymer ?
#
loop_
_entity_poly.entity_id
_entity_poly.type
_entity_poly.pdbx_seq_one_letter_code
_entity_poly.pdbx_strand_id
1 'polypeptide(L)' 'MKKNIKELREKYISNPPEGMTSEDIRHMSEDDLLDMDYFLNEDVFGDDFGEEGFYIF' A
#
# COMPACT_ATOMS: atom_id res chain seq x y z
N MET A 1 7.82 -3.20 14.93
CA MET A 1 7.19 -1.88 15.17
C MET A 1 5.68 -2.06 15.13
N LYS A 2 4.91 -1.48 16.05
CA LYS A 2 3.43 -1.51 15.93
C LYS A 2 3.05 -0.51 14.83
N LYS A 3 2.64 -0.99 13.65
CA LYS A 3 2.07 -0.11 12.61
C LYS A 3 0.79 0.53 13.16
N ASN A 4 0.63 1.84 12.97
CA ASN A 4 -0.57 2.54 13.41
C ASN A 4 -1.66 2.36 12.35
N ILE A 5 -2.52 1.35 12.54
CA ILE A 5 -3.59 0.98 11.59
C ILE A 5 -4.50 2.15 11.24
N LYS A 6 -4.75 3.05 12.19
CA LYS A 6 -5.61 4.22 11.95
C LYS A 6 -4.99 5.20 10.98
N GLU A 7 -3.72 5.55 11.18
CA GLU A 7 -2.98 6.43 10.27
C GLU A 7 -2.85 5.79 8.88
N LEU A 8 -2.62 4.47 8.84
CA LEU A 8 -2.54 3.70 7.61
C LEU A 8 -3.86 3.75 6.83
N ARG A 9 -4.98 3.61 7.53
CA ARG A 9 -6.31 3.70 6.93
C ARG A 9 -6.59 5.08 6.39
N GLU A 10 -6.24 6.14 7.12
CA GLU A 10 -6.40 7.52 6.65
C GLU A 10 -5.57 7.80 5.40
N LYS A 11 -4.32 7.32 5.34
CA LYS A 11 -3.44 7.42 4.15
C LYS A 11 -4.13 6.83 2.91
N TYR A 12 -4.63 5.60 3.00
CA TYR A 12 -5.28 4.94 1.87
C TYR A 12 -6.72 5.40 1.59
N ILE A 13 -7.41 6.00 2.56
CA ILE A 13 -8.69 6.67 2.28
C ILE A 13 -8.44 7.95 1.47
N SER A 14 -7.39 8.71 1.81
CA SER A 14 -7.05 9.96 1.13
C SER A 14 -6.52 9.71 -0.29
N ASN A 15 -5.80 8.61 -0.48
CA ASN A 15 -5.27 8.21 -1.79
C ASN A 15 -5.38 6.69 -1.94
N PRO A 16 -6.55 6.18 -2.35
CA PRO A 16 -6.76 4.75 -2.50
C PRO A 16 -5.88 4.16 -3.60
N PRO A 17 -5.41 2.91 -3.47
CA PRO A 17 -4.69 2.20 -4.53
C PRO A 17 -5.54 2.07 -5.80
N GLU A 18 -4.88 1.91 -6.94
CA GLU A 18 -5.58 1.68 -8.22
C GLU A 18 -6.48 0.44 -8.13
N GLY A 19 -7.71 0.56 -8.63
CA GLY A 19 -8.71 -0.51 -8.56
C GLY A 19 -9.43 -0.62 -7.21
N MET A 20 -9.14 0.27 -6.24
CA MET A 20 -9.87 0.40 -4.99
C MET A 20 -10.47 1.79 -4.82
N THR A 21 -11.60 1.87 -4.11
CA THR A 21 -12.20 3.14 -3.71
C THR A 21 -11.92 3.43 -2.23
N SER A 22 -12.04 4.70 -1.84
CA SER A 22 -11.90 5.08 -0.42
C SER A 22 -12.98 4.46 0.48
N GLU A 23 -14.13 4.08 -0.08
CA GLU A 23 -15.18 3.33 0.63
C GLU A 23 -14.73 1.89 0.92
N ASP A 24 -14.11 1.22 -0.06
CA ASP A 24 -13.54 -0.13 0.14
C ASP A 24 -12.51 -0.13 1.26
N ILE A 25 -11.61 0.88 1.30
CA ILE A 25 -10.62 1.04 2.37
C ILE A 25 -11.27 1.30 3.74
N ARG A 26 -12.45 1.95 3.81
CA ARG A 26 -13.17 2.14 5.08
C ARG A 26 -13.74 0.84 5.63
N HIS A 27 -14.15 -0.07 4.75
CA HIS A 27 -14.74 -1.35 5.13
C HIS A 27 -13.72 -2.49 5.25
N MET A 28 -12.49 -2.30 4.75
CA MET A 28 -11.38 -3.24 4.83
C MET A 28 -11.02 -3.60 6.28
N SER A 29 -10.73 -4.87 6.56
CA SER A 29 -10.30 -5.30 7.89
C SER A 29 -8.91 -4.74 8.23
N GLU A 30 -8.53 -4.78 9.51
CA GLU A 30 -7.17 -4.34 9.91
C GLU A 30 -6.09 -5.25 9.30
N ASP A 31 -6.37 -6.55 9.22
CA ASP A 31 -5.46 -7.56 8.65
C ASP A 31 -5.32 -7.37 7.14
N ASP A 32 -6.42 -7.21 6.40
CA ASP A 32 -6.38 -6.96 4.94
C ASP A 32 -5.64 -5.65 4.62
N LEU A 33 -5.80 -4.63 5.47
CA LEU A 33 -5.12 -3.34 5.31
C LEU A 33 -3.61 -3.47 5.55
N LEU A 34 -3.21 -4.31 6.50
CA LEU A 34 -1.80 -4.62 6.77
C LEU A 34 -1.17 -5.43 5.63
N ASP A 35 -1.88 -6.43 5.13
CA ASP A 35 -1.43 -7.25 4.01
C ASP A 35 -1.30 -6.41 2.74
N MET A 36 -2.25 -5.52 2.48
CA MET A 36 -2.17 -4.58 1.37
C MET A 36 -0.99 -3.61 1.53
N ASP A 37 -0.80 -3.01 2.71
CA ASP A 37 0.35 -2.14 2.99
C ASP A 37 1.67 -2.89 2.84
N TYR A 38 1.71 -4.17 3.20
CA TYR A 38 2.84 -5.06 2.97
C TYR A 38 3.07 -5.29 1.47
N PHE A 39 2.06 -5.64 0.67
CA PHE A 39 2.25 -5.80 -0.78
C PHE A 39 2.66 -4.51 -1.51
N LEU A 40 2.21 -3.35 -1.02
CA LEU A 40 2.47 -2.06 -1.66
C LEU A 40 3.75 -1.37 -1.21
N ASN A 41 4.20 -1.58 0.03
CA ASN A 41 5.36 -0.90 0.61
C ASN A 41 6.43 -1.87 1.13
N GLU A 42 6.12 -3.15 1.30
CA GLU A 42 7.19 -4.12 1.49
C GLU A 42 7.87 -4.31 0.14
N ASP A 43 9.02 -3.68 0.08
CA ASP A 43 9.93 -3.67 -1.02
C ASP A 43 10.37 -5.12 -1.28
N VAL A 44 9.65 -5.84 -2.15
CA VAL A 44 10.13 -7.09 -2.78
C VAL A 44 11.46 -6.82 -3.52
N PHE A 45 11.83 -5.55 -3.70
CA PHE A 45 13.06 -5.04 -4.29
C PHE A 45 13.97 -4.32 -3.29
N GLY A 46 13.88 -4.68 -2.00
CA GLY A 46 14.75 -4.13 -0.96
C GLY A 46 16.23 -4.14 -1.39
N ASP A 47 16.71 -2.95 -1.71
CA ASP A 47 18.11 -2.53 -1.87
C ASP A 47 18.83 -2.71 -3.23
N ASP A 48 18.15 -2.95 -4.37
CA ASP A 48 18.83 -2.88 -5.70
C ASP A 48 17.95 -2.48 -6.91
N PHE A 49 16.87 -1.72 -6.70
CA PHE A 49 16.15 -1.06 -7.82
C PHE A 49 16.33 0.46 -7.77
N GLY A 50 17.58 0.88 -7.58
CA GLY A 50 18.00 2.25 -7.80
C GLY A 50 18.02 2.53 -9.30
N GLU A 51 17.12 3.40 -9.73
CA GLU A 51 17.12 4.08 -11.04
C GLU A 51 16.93 3.14 -12.27
N GLU A 52 16.02 3.50 -13.18
CA GLU A 52 15.79 2.86 -14.50
C GLU A 52 14.82 1.68 -14.57
N GLY A 53 13.52 1.99 -14.47
CA GLY A 53 12.42 1.03 -14.65
C GLY A 53 11.32 1.48 -15.62
N PHE A 54 11.66 2.09 -16.76
CA PHE A 54 10.75 2.21 -17.91
C PHE A 54 11.39 1.60 -19.16
N TYR A 55 11.16 0.30 -19.38
CA TYR A 55 11.25 -0.29 -20.73
C TYR A 55 9.87 -0.73 -21.17
N ILE A 56 9.22 0.14 -21.95
CA ILE A 56 8.09 -0.18 -22.81
C ILE A 56 8.63 -0.88 -24.07
N PHE A 57 8.17 -2.11 -24.33
CA PHE A 57 8.38 -2.83 -25.60
C PHE A 57 7.29 -2.49 -26.62
#